data_AF-A0A6G3ZFP4-F1
#
_entry.id   AF-A0A6G3ZFP4-F1
#
_cell.length_a   1.000
_cell.length_b   1.000
_cell.length_c   1.000
_cell.angle_alpha   90.00
_cell.angle_beta   90.00
_cell.angle_gamma   90.00
#
_symmetry.space_group_name_H-M   'P 1'
#
loop_
_entity.id
_entity.type
_entity.pdbx_description
1 polymer ?
#
loop_
_entity_poly.entity_id
_entity_poly.type
_entity_poly.pdbx_seq_one_letter_code
_entity_poly.pdbx_strand_id
1 'polypeptide(L)'
;MVDWTIASLMAIHVLMAVLWTGGYLVTGMLVLPAARRNDAPGFALDVLDSLKWFALGGIVVMGASGGGALWYLYDNELPEGLRGTALIAMMTLYGVFALTSVWSWYETKSAREANVRELPTRLKMAFRTNSLVATLLVVDAALINYVV
;
A
#
# COMPACT_ATOMS: atom_id res chain seq x y z
N MET A 1 -3.88 -29.45 -14.90
CA MET A 1 -2.67 -28.72 -15.34
C MET A 1 -2.65 -27.38 -14.63
N VAL A 2 -1.48 -26.87 -14.24
CA VAL A 2 -1.38 -25.54 -13.62
C VAL A 2 -1.64 -24.47 -14.69
N ASP A 3 -2.54 -23.53 -14.41
CA ASP A 3 -2.67 -22.32 -15.21
C ASP A 3 -1.54 -21.36 -14.80
N TRP A 4 -0.53 -21.27 -15.65
CA TRP A 4 0.65 -20.45 -15.39
C TRP A 4 0.36 -18.95 -15.44
N THR A 5 -0.69 -18.54 -16.15
CA THR A 5 -1.08 -17.13 -16.25
C THR A 5 -1.57 -16.63 -14.91
N ILE A 6 -2.53 -17.34 -14.32
CA ILE A 6 -3.09 -16.94 -13.03
C ILE A 6 -2.07 -17.14 -11.89
N ALA A 7 -1.26 -18.18 -11.95
CA ALA A 7 -0.19 -18.39 -10.98
C ALA A 7 0.83 -17.24 -10.99
N SER A 8 1.26 -16.79 -12.17
CA SER A 8 2.20 -15.67 -12.31
C SER A 8 1.59 -14.37 -11.83
N LEU A 9 0.33 -14.12 -12.16
CA LEU A 9 -0.40 -12.93 -11.75
C LEU A 9 -0.55 -12.85 -10.22
N MET A 10 -0.96 -13.95 -9.59
CA MET A 10 -1.09 -14.02 -8.14
C MET A 10 0.26 -13.93 -7.44
N ALA A 11 1.32 -14.53 -8.01
CA ALA A 11 2.67 -14.40 -7.48
C ALA A 11 3.16 -12.94 -7.49
N ILE A 12 2.94 -12.22 -8.59
CA ILE A 12 3.28 -10.78 -8.70
C ILE A 12 2.46 -9.96 -7.70
N HIS A 13 1.15 -10.23 -7.60
CA HIS A 13 0.26 -9.53 -6.67
C HIS A 13 0.72 -9.70 -5.23
N VAL A 14 0.95 -10.95 -4.80
CA VAL A 14 1.35 -11.28 -3.44
C VAL A 14 2.75 -10.74 -3.13
N LEU A 15 3.70 -10.90 -4.05
CA LEU A 15 5.05 -10.35 -3.87
C LEU A 15 5.01 -8.84 -3.66
N MET A 16 4.26 -8.13 -4.51
CA MET A 16 4.13 -6.69 -4.39
C MET A 16 3.42 -6.30 -3.09
N ALA A 17 2.34 -7.00 -2.72
CA ALA A 17 1.63 -6.77 -1.47
C ALA A 17 2.54 -6.93 -0.23
N VAL A 18 3.43 -7.93 -0.24
CA VAL A 18 4.39 -8.18 0.85
C VAL A 18 5.45 -7.08 0.93
N LEU A 19 6.12 -6.78 -0.19
CA LEU A 19 7.16 -5.75 -0.24
C LEU A 19 6.60 -4.38 0.17
N TRP A 20 5.39 -4.09 -0.29
CA TRP A 20 4.68 -2.88 0.01
C TRP A 20 4.23 -2.76 1.47
N THR A 21 3.52 -3.76 1.98
CA THR A 21 3.09 -3.77 3.39
C THR A 21 4.29 -3.71 4.33
N GLY A 22 5.31 -4.53 4.08
CA GLY A 22 6.55 -4.56 4.85
C GLY A 22 7.29 -3.21 4.82
N GLY A 23 7.40 -2.58 3.65
CA GLY A 23 8.05 -1.28 3.49
C GLY A 23 7.41 -0.18 4.33
N TYR A 24 6.07 -0.08 4.34
CA TYR A 24 5.36 0.91 5.15
C TYR A 24 5.43 0.61 6.65
N LEU A 25 5.29 -0.65 7.06
CA LEU A 25 5.40 -1.04 8.47
C LEU A 25 6.81 -0.77 9.02
N VAL A 26 7.86 -1.22 8.32
CA VAL A 26 9.25 -0.99 8.73
C VAL A 26 9.55 0.52 8.76
N THR A 27 9.13 1.27 7.73
CA THR A 27 9.40 2.71 7.70
C THR A 27 8.67 3.44 8.82
N GLY A 28 7.37 3.18 8.98
CA GLY A 28 6.52 3.86 9.96
C GLY A 28 6.85 3.50 11.41
N MET A 29 7.16 2.23 11.68
CA MET A 29 7.35 1.71 13.04
C MET A 29 8.81 1.68 13.50
N LEU A 30 9.77 1.57 12.58
CA LEU A 30 11.19 1.44 12.92
C LEU A 30 12.01 2.64 12.44
N VAL A 31 11.95 2.96 11.14
CA VAL A 31 12.83 3.98 10.54
C VAL A 31 12.52 5.38 11.07
N LEU A 32 11.25 5.82 11.01
CA LEU A 32 10.88 7.17 11.45
C LEU A 32 11.14 7.38 12.94
N PRO A 33 10.79 6.45 13.86
CA PRO A 33 11.16 6.59 15.27
C PRO A 33 12.67 6.60 15.51
N ALA A 34 13.44 5.75 14.80
CA ALA A 34 14.89 5.71 14.95
C ALA A 34 15.56 7.01 14.46
N ALA A 35 15.13 7.54 13.32
CA ALA A 35 15.62 8.81 12.79
C ALA A 35 15.35 9.97 13.76
N ARG A 36 14.16 9.98 14.40
CA ARG A 36 13.82 10.96 15.43
C ARG A 36 14.70 10.84 16.68
N ARG A 37 15.00 9.62 17.14
CA ARG A 37 15.87 9.39 18.32
C ARG A 37 17.31 9.83 18.09
N ASN A 38 17.77 9.83 16.84
CA ASN A 38 19.14 10.15 16.46
C ASN A 38 19.28 11.53 15.78
N ASP A 39 18.26 12.39 15.87
CA ASP A 39 18.24 13.72 15.25
C ASP A 39 18.64 13.73 13.75
N ALA A 40 18.13 12.76 12.99
CA ALA A 40 18.48 12.52 11.58
C ALA A 40 17.29 12.75 10.63
N PRO A 41 16.72 13.96 10.54
CA PRO A 41 15.54 14.24 9.71
C PRO A 41 15.81 14.11 8.21
N GLY A 42 17.04 14.37 7.74
CA GLY A 42 17.43 14.19 6.33
C GLY A 42 17.35 12.73 5.88
N PHE A 43 17.89 11.81 6.68
CA PHE A 43 17.79 10.38 6.42
C PHE A 43 16.34 9.90 6.35
N ALA A 44 15.49 10.37 7.26
CA ALA A 44 14.06 10.07 7.19
C ALA A 44 13.45 10.55 5.86
N LEU A 45 13.74 11.78 5.43
CA LEU A 45 13.24 12.34 4.17
C LEU A 45 13.69 11.53 2.95
N ASP A 46 14.92 11.04 2.93
CA ASP A 46 15.44 10.24 1.81
C ASP A 46 14.77 8.86 1.72
N VAL A 47 14.53 8.20 2.87
CA VAL A 47 13.76 6.96 2.91
C VAL A 47 12.32 7.19 2.45
N LEU A 48 11.70 8.28 2.91
CA LEU A 48 10.34 8.62 2.51
C LEU A 48 10.23 8.95 1.01
N ASP A 49 11.23 9.63 0.44
CA ASP A 49 11.26 9.94 -0.99
C ASP A 49 11.44 8.68 -1.84
N SER A 50 12.22 7.71 -1.35
CA SER A 50 12.37 6.40 -1.98
C SER A 50 11.07 5.60 -1.91
N LEU A 51 10.41 5.60 -0.76
CA LEU A 51 9.15 4.88 -0.54
C LEU A 51 8.01 5.41 -1.42
N LYS A 52 8.01 6.71 -1.76
CA LYS A 52 7.05 7.29 -2.73
C LYS A 52 7.09 6.57 -4.06
N TRP A 53 8.26 6.39 -4.66
CA TRP A 53 8.36 5.76 -5.98
C TRP A 53 7.94 4.30 -5.94
N PHE A 54 8.34 3.63 -4.86
CA PHE A 54 7.92 2.28 -4.57
C PHE A 54 6.39 2.18 -4.40
N ALA A 55 5.76 3.12 -3.71
CA ALA A 55 4.32 3.18 -3.51
C ALA A 55 3.55 3.44 -4.81
N LEU A 56 4.01 4.37 -5.65
CA LEU A 56 3.38 4.65 -6.95
C LEU A 56 3.48 3.44 -7.88
N GLY A 57 4.65 2.79 -7.95
CA GLY A 57 4.82 1.53 -8.67
C GLY A 57 3.90 0.44 -8.12
N GLY A 58 3.77 0.36 -6.79
CA GLY A 58 2.89 -0.57 -6.10
C GLY A 58 1.42 -0.39 -6.43
N ILE A 59 0.93 0.85 -6.51
CA ILE A 59 -0.43 1.14 -6.97
C ILE A 59 -0.62 0.57 -8.38
N VAL A 60 0.26 0.86 -9.32
CA VAL A 60 0.08 0.35 -10.68
C VAL A 60 0.09 -1.18 -10.73
N VAL A 61 1.08 -1.81 -10.10
CA VAL A 61 1.22 -3.28 -10.11
C VAL A 61 0.07 -3.97 -9.38
N MET A 62 -0.32 -3.48 -8.19
CA MET A 62 -1.41 -4.05 -7.40
C MET A 62 -2.77 -3.85 -8.06
N GLY A 63 -3.02 -2.67 -8.64
CA GLY A 63 -4.25 -2.41 -9.38
C GLY A 63 -4.38 -3.32 -10.60
N ALA A 64 -3.32 -3.44 -11.40
CA ALA A 64 -3.32 -4.29 -12.58
C ALA A 64 -3.47 -5.79 -12.22
N SER A 65 -2.68 -6.27 -11.26
CA SER A 65 -2.73 -7.68 -10.86
C SER A 65 -4.01 -8.02 -10.09
N GLY A 66 -4.53 -7.13 -9.24
CA GLY A 66 -5.80 -7.33 -8.55
C GLY A 66 -7.00 -7.31 -9.50
N GLY A 67 -7.03 -6.37 -10.44
CA GLY A 67 -8.06 -6.32 -11.49
C GLY A 67 -7.99 -7.54 -12.41
N GLY A 68 -6.79 -7.99 -12.77
CA GLY A 68 -6.63 -9.22 -13.53
C GLY A 68 -7.03 -10.47 -12.73
N ALA A 69 -6.82 -10.51 -11.42
CA ALA A 69 -7.32 -11.60 -10.57
C ALA A 69 -8.85 -11.62 -10.56
N LEU A 70 -9.49 -10.45 -10.44
CA LEU A 70 -10.95 -10.32 -10.51
C LEU A 70 -11.50 -10.81 -11.86
N TRP A 71 -10.84 -10.44 -12.95
CA TRP A 71 -11.19 -10.89 -14.30
C TRP A 71 -11.08 -12.41 -14.43
N TYR A 72 -9.94 -13.01 -14.05
CA TYR A 72 -9.70 -14.44 -14.26
C TYR A 72 -10.47 -15.34 -13.29
N LEU A 73 -10.67 -14.92 -12.04
CA LEU A 73 -11.30 -15.75 -11.00
C LEU A 73 -12.81 -15.59 -10.93
N TYR A 74 -13.32 -14.43 -11.32
CA TYR A 74 -14.72 -14.07 -11.10
C TYR A 74 -15.41 -13.50 -12.35
N ASP A 75 -14.80 -13.62 -13.54
CA ASP A 75 -15.32 -13.06 -14.80
C ASP A 75 -15.66 -11.55 -14.69
N ASN A 76 -14.87 -10.84 -13.87
CA ASN A 76 -15.07 -9.43 -13.55
C ASN A 76 -16.39 -9.11 -12.81
N GLU A 77 -17.06 -10.12 -12.26
CA GLU A 77 -18.22 -9.97 -11.38
C GLU A 77 -17.81 -10.08 -9.90
N LEU A 78 -18.51 -9.37 -9.02
CA LEU A 78 -18.31 -9.52 -7.58
C LEU A 78 -19.12 -10.72 -7.09
N PRO A 79 -18.50 -11.70 -6.40
CA PRO A 79 -19.23 -12.84 -5.85
C PRO A 79 -20.25 -12.37 -4.80
N GLU A 80 -21.36 -13.08 -4.64
CA GLU A 80 -22.35 -12.74 -3.63
C GLU A 80 -21.86 -13.01 -2.19
N GLY A 81 -22.55 -12.43 -1.21
CA GLY A 81 -22.34 -12.73 0.20
C GLY A 81 -21.09 -12.11 0.82
N LEU A 82 -20.54 -12.79 1.83
CA LEU A 82 -19.43 -12.27 2.64
C LEU A 82 -18.13 -12.15 1.85
N ARG A 83 -17.86 -13.05 0.89
CA ARG A 83 -16.66 -12.97 0.05
C ARG A 83 -16.68 -11.71 -0.82
N GLY A 84 -17.82 -11.41 -1.46
CA GLY A 84 -17.99 -10.15 -2.20
C GLY A 84 -17.82 -8.92 -1.35
N THR A 85 -18.39 -8.94 -0.15
CA THR A 85 -18.25 -7.84 0.83
C THR A 85 -16.79 -7.61 1.20
N ALA A 86 -16.02 -8.68 1.45
CA ALA A 86 -14.60 -8.59 1.74
C ALA A 86 -13.80 -8.06 0.54
N LEU A 87 -14.08 -8.51 -0.69
CA LEU A 87 -13.45 -7.96 -1.90
C LEU A 87 -13.75 -6.45 -2.08
N ILE A 88 -14.97 -6.01 -1.79
CA ILE A 88 -15.31 -4.57 -1.79
C ILE A 88 -14.50 -3.82 -0.74
N ALA A 89 -14.35 -4.37 0.47
CA ALA A 89 -13.53 -3.79 1.52
C ALA A 89 -12.07 -3.68 1.07
N MET A 90 -11.51 -4.73 0.46
CA MET A 90 -10.16 -4.75 -0.11
C MET A 90 -9.96 -3.62 -1.13
N MET A 91 -10.86 -3.52 -2.12
CA MET A 91 -10.78 -2.48 -3.15
C MET A 91 -10.90 -1.08 -2.56
N THR A 92 -11.75 -0.91 -1.55
CA THR A 92 -11.93 0.37 -0.86
C THR A 92 -10.67 0.76 -0.09
N LEU A 93 -10.11 -0.16 0.70
CA LEU A 93 -8.86 0.05 1.42
C LEU A 93 -7.71 0.36 0.46
N TYR A 94 -7.64 -0.38 -0.64
CA TYR A 94 -6.67 -0.13 -1.70
C TYR A 94 -6.82 1.27 -2.32
N GLY A 95 -8.06 1.71 -2.60
CA GLY A 95 -8.35 3.06 -3.07
C GLY A 95 -7.95 4.14 -2.08
N VAL A 96 -8.26 3.96 -0.78
CA VAL A 96 -7.81 4.86 0.29
C VAL A 96 -6.29 4.95 0.30
N PHE A 97 -5.60 3.81 0.26
CA PHE A 97 -4.14 3.76 0.22
C PHE A 97 -3.56 4.50 -1.01
N ALA A 98 -4.16 4.31 -2.18
CA ALA A 98 -3.70 4.96 -3.40
C ALA A 98 -3.82 6.49 -3.28
N LEU A 99 -4.97 6.98 -2.80
CA LEU A 99 -5.23 8.41 -2.60
C LEU A 99 -4.28 9.04 -1.58
N THR A 100 -4.10 8.40 -0.42
CA THR A 100 -3.20 8.90 0.63
C THR A 100 -1.74 8.90 0.19
N SER A 101 -1.33 7.94 -0.65
CA SER A 101 0.02 7.89 -1.21
C SER A 101 0.27 9.00 -2.24
N VAL A 102 -0.69 9.23 -3.13
CA VAL A 102 -0.63 10.35 -4.09
C VAL A 102 -0.64 11.69 -3.35
N TRP A 103 -1.46 11.83 -2.31
CA TRP A 103 -1.46 13.01 -1.44
C TRP A 103 -0.10 13.20 -0.77
N SER A 104 0.45 12.16 -0.15
CA SER A 104 1.75 12.19 0.51
C SER A 104 2.85 12.62 -0.45
N TRP A 105 2.80 12.18 -1.70
CA TRP A 105 3.71 12.63 -2.73
C TRP A 105 3.58 14.14 -2.98
N TYR A 106 2.36 14.62 -3.20
CA TYR A 106 2.10 16.05 -3.46
C TYR A 106 2.63 16.93 -2.31
N GLU A 107 2.30 16.58 -1.06
CA GLU A 107 2.78 17.29 0.13
C GLU A 107 4.32 17.27 0.25
N THR A 108 4.96 16.13 -0.06
CA THR A 108 6.43 16.03 -0.02
C THR A 108 7.07 16.94 -1.07
N LYS A 109 6.50 16.98 -2.28
CA LYS A 109 6.96 17.85 -3.36
C LYS A 109 6.84 19.32 -2.96
N SER A 110 5.67 19.75 -2.48
CA SER A 110 5.42 21.12 -2.06
C SER A 110 6.32 21.54 -0.88
N ALA A 111 6.56 20.66 0.09
CA ALA A 111 7.44 20.95 1.21
C ALA A 111 8.90 21.18 0.78
N ARG A 112 9.39 20.42 -0.21
CA ARG A 112 10.73 20.61 -0.81
C ARG A 112 10.83 21.94 -1.54
N GLU A 113 9.84 22.28 -2.35
CA GLU A 113 9.78 23.57 -3.08
C GLU A 113 9.80 24.76 -2.11
N ALA A 114 9.18 24.63 -0.94
CA ALA A 114 9.15 25.64 0.10
C ALA A 114 10.36 25.62 1.07
N ASN A 115 11.37 24.78 0.84
CA ASN A 115 12.55 24.61 1.72
C ASN A 115 12.20 24.35 3.20
N VAL A 116 11.12 23.61 3.48
CA VAL A 116 10.71 23.29 4.84
C VAL A 116 11.72 22.32 5.47
N ARG A 117 12.26 22.69 6.64
CA ARG A 117 13.28 21.90 7.36
C ARG A 117 12.73 20.66 8.08
N GLU A 118 11.43 20.58 8.32
CA GLU A 118 10.79 19.49 9.05
C GLU A 118 9.65 18.84 8.26
N LEU A 119 9.41 17.55 8.52
CA LEU A 119 8.26 16.82 7.97
C LEU A 119 6.95 17.40 8.52
N PRO A 120 6.08 17.95 7.64
CA PRO A 120 4.75 18.41 8.02
C PRO A 120 3.97 17.34 8.78
N THR A 121 3.21 17.74 9.80
CA THR A 121 2.34 16.83 10.57
C THR A 121 1.39 16.02 9.67
N ARG A 122 0.95 16.62 8.55
CA ARG A 122 0.10 15.98 7.54
C ARG A 122 0.76 14.76 6.90
N LEU A 123 2.06 14.85 6.59
CA LEU A 123 2.84 13.72 6.05
C LEU A 123 2.93 12.58 7.06
N LYS A 124 3.18 12.89 8.33
CA LYS A 124 3.19 11.89 9.41
C LYS A 124 1.84 11.16 9.53
N MET A 125 0.73 11.87 9.36
CA MET A 125 -0.61 11.26 9.34
C MET A 125 -0.80 10.34 8.13
N ALA A 126 -0.38 10.75 6.93
CA ALA A 126 -0.49 9.92 5.74
C ALA A 126 0.24 8.57 5.90
N PHE A 127 1.45 8.57 6.50
CA PHE A 127 2.17 7.32 6.77
C PHE A 127 1.48 6.41 7.78
N ARG A 128 0.91 6.98 8.84
CA ARG A 128 0.13 6.21 9.84
C ARG A 128 -1.10 5.61 9.20
N THR A 129 -1.82 6.37 8.39
CA THR A 129 -2.97 5.89 7.62
C THR A 129 -2.55 4.76 6.68
N ASN A 130 -1.48 4.92 5.90
CA ASN A 130 -1.01 3.85 5.01
C ASN A 130 -0.59 2.59 5.76
N SER A 131 0.05 2.73 6.93
CA SER A 131 0.44 1.59 7.77
C SER A 131 -0.79 0.85 8.33
N LEU A 132 -1.80 1.60 8.76
CA LEU A 132 -3.08 1.04 9.22
C LEU A 132 -3.79 0.32 8.06
N VAL A 133 -3.91 0.96 6.91
CA VAL A 133 -4.55 0.39 5.72
C VAL A 133 -3.82 -0.87 5.26
N ALA A 134 -2.49 -0.88 5.24
CA ALA A 134 -1.70 -2.06 4.92
C ALA A 134 -1.98 -3.22 5.89
N THR A 135 -2.09 -2.92 7.19
CA THR A 135 -2.46 -3.92 8.21
C THR A 135 -3.86 -4.47 7.96
N LEU A 136 -4.83 -3.60 7.68
CA LEU A 136 -6.22 -4.00 7.40
C LEU A 136 -6.33 -4.84 6.12
N LEU A 137 -5.56 -4.51 5.07
CA LEU A 137 -5.52 -5.29 3.83
C LEU A 137 -4.98 -6.71 4.06
N VAL A 138 -3.99 -6.90 4.94
CA VAL A 138 -3.50 -8.24 5.31
C VAL A 138 -4.57 -9.03 6.05
N VAL A 139 -5.28 -8.40 6.99
CA VAL A 139 -6.39 -9.04 7.71
C VAL A 139 -7.50 -9.43 6.74
N ASP A 140 -7.87 -8.53 5.85
CA ASP A 140 -8.92 -8.73 4.85
C ASP A 140 -8.55 -9.84 3.84
N ALA A 141 -7.31 -9.87 3.37
CA ALA A 141 -6.78 -10.95 2.54
C ALA A 141 -6.85 -12.32 3.26
N ALA A 142 -6.60 -12.35 4.57
CA ALA A 142 -6.79 -13.57 5.34
C ALA A 142 -8.28 -13.96 5.39
N LEU A 143 -9.18 -13.02 5.67
CA LEU A 143 -10.63 -13.27 5.73
C LEU A 143 -11.16 -13.85 4.42
N ILE A 144 -10.80 -13.30 3.27
CA ILE A 144 -11.24 -13.78 1.94
C ILE A 144 -10.94 -15.27 1.74
N ASN A 145 -9.80 -15.76 2.25
CA ASN A 145 -9.42 -17.17 2.14
C ASN A 145 -10.19 -18.11 3.08
N TYR A 146 -10.82 -17.59 4.14
CA TYR A 146 -11.58 -18.40 5.11
C TYR A 146 -13.10 -18.32 4.93
N VAL A 147 -13.58 -17.34 4.18
CA VAL A 147 -15.01 -17.18 3.89
C VAL A 147 -15.35 -18.03 2.66
N VAL A 148 -16.11 -19.13 2.87
CA VAL A 148 -16.58 -20.04 1.81
C VAL A 148 -17.78 -19.45 1.08
#